data_AF-A0A9Q1Q8F2-F1
#
_entry.id   AF-A0A9Q1Q8F2-F1
#
_cell.length_a   1.000
_cell.length_b   1.000
_cell.length_c   1.000
_cell.angle_alpha   90.00
_cell.angle_beta   90.00
_cell.angle_gamma   90.00
#
_symmetry.space_group_name_H-M   'P 1'
#
loop_
_entity.id
_entity.type
_entity.pdbx_description
1 polymer ?
#
loop_
_entity_poly.entity_id
_entity_poly.type
_entity_poly.pdbx_seq_one_letter_code
_entity_poly.pdbx_strand_id
1 'polypeptide(L)'
;MTERMILTQKEMEEVVLKRCWLARYWGLAAQLGICADIAMSKYEHWSSLAPLPFEVVISAGDDDSDSKSRLVQDSNDLIGEGNIESMLSVEMGLKELASLKVEESIAHAFSQQRRPNSSRLSISDFKSPGDAKYTEAFELSTEESEDVLFKEAWLTYFWRRALTLGIEKDIAKERLQFWIGQSRHSPASHDAVDVDQGLMELRKLGVEHRLWEASRKESDF
;
A
#
# COMPACT_ATOMS: atom_id res chain seq x y z
N MET A 1 19.91 -23.47 12.70
CA MET A 1 19.49 -22.05 12.65
C MET A 1 18.60 -21.79 13.85
N THR A 2 19.05 -20.98 14.79
CA THR A 2 18.22 -20.48 15.91
C THR A 2 17.47 -19.27 15.40
N GLU A 3 16.15 -19.37 15.31
CA GLU A 3 15.31 -18.27 14.85
C GLU A 3 15.29 -17.17 15.94
N ARG A 4 15.93 -16.02 15.67
CA ARG A 4 15.89 -14.85 16.55
C ARG A 4 14.45 -14.42 16.80
N MET A 5 14.05 -14.42 18.06
CA MET A 5 12.70 -14.07 18.52
C MET A 5 12.42 -12.56 18.56
N ILE A 6 13.47 -11.73 18.57
CA ILE A 6 13.38 -10.26 18.58
C ILE A 6 13.53 -9.74 17.15
N LEU A 7 12.78 -8.72 16.76
CA LEU A 7 12.87 -8.09 15.44
C LEU A 7 13.94 -6.99 15.42
N THR A 8 14.62 -6.79 14.28
CA THR A 8 15.43 -5.57 14.08
C THR A 8 14.54 -4.35 13.89
N GLN A 9 15.11 -3.15 13.97
CA GLN A 9 14.40 -1.93 13.62
C GLN A 9 13.81 -1.97 12.19
N LYS A 10 14.56 -2.49 11.20
CA LYS A 10 14.10 -2.62 9.81
C LYS A 10 12.96 -3.64 9.66
N GLU A 11 12.96 -4.70 10.47
CA GLU A 11 11.87 -5.68 10.51
C GLU A 11 10.63 -5.09 11.16
N MET A 12 10.82 -4.29 12.21
CA MET A 12 9.74 -3.60 12.88
C MET A 12 9.06 -2.56 11.98
N GLU A 13 9.85 -1.78 11.22
CA GLU A 13 9.31 -0.90 10.17
C GLU A 13 8.36 -1.62 9.23
N GLU A 14 8.73 -2.84 8.81
CA GLU A 14 7.90 -3.64 7.91
C GLU A 14 6.61 -4.12 8.58
N VAL A 15 6.69 -4.54 9.85
CA VAL A 15 5.50 -4.91 10.64
C VAL A 15 4.54 -3.73 10.72
N VAL A 16 5.05 -2.52 11.02
CA VAL A 16 4.24 -1.30 11.09
C VAL A 16 3.59 -1.00 9.75
N LEU A 17 4.34 -1.06 8.63
CA LEU A 17 3.77 -0.86 7.30
C LEU A 17 2.66 -1.87 6.99
N LYS A 18 2.88 -3.15 7.28
CA LYS A 18 1.88 -4.21 7.08
C LYS A 18 0.63 -4.02 7.94
N ARG A 19 0.77 -3.54 9.18
CA ARG A 19 -0.37 -3.13 10.02
C ARG A 19 -1.12 -1.96 9.38
N CYS A 20 -0.42 -0.99 8.82
CA CYS A 20 -1.04 0.15 8.13
C CYS A 20 -1.85 -0.30 6.91
N TRP A 21 -1.30 -1.25 6.13
CA TRP A 21 -2.02 -1.88 5.02
C TRP A 21 -3.31 -2.55 5.51
N LEU A 22 -3.21 -3.42 6.51
CA LEU A 22 -4.36 -4.10 7.09
C LEU A 22 -5.41 -3.12 7.61
N ALA A 23 -5.01 -2.10 8.37
CA ALA A 23 -5.91 -1.07 8.87
C ALA A 23 -6.61 -0.33 7.72
N ARG A 24 -5.88 0.09 6.69
CA ARG A 24 -6.47 0.80 5.54
C ARG A 24 -7.50 -0.06 4.82
N TYR A 25 -7.14 -1.28 4.41
CA TYR A 25 -8.02 -2.11 3.57
C TYR A 25 -9.22 -2.66 4.35
N TRP A 26 -9.07 -2.99 5.63
CA TRP A 26 -10.24 -3.33 6.45
C TRP A 26 -11.16 -2.13 6.69
N GLY A 27 -10.60 -0.92 6.83
CA GLY A 27 -11.38 0.32 6.93
C GLY A 27 -12.18 0.60 5.66
N LEU A 28 -11.54 0.50 4.48
CA LEU A 28 -12.20 0.63 3.18
C LEU A 28 -13.28 -0.46 3.00
N ALA A 29 -12.99 -1.70 3.38
CA ALA A 29 -13.95 -2.79 3.32
C ALA A 29 -15.20 -2.49 4.17
N ALA A 30 -15.01 -2.00 5.39
CA ALA A 30 -16.11 -1.61 6.28
C ALA A 30 -16.97 -0.48 5.68
N GLN A 31 -16.34 0.55 5.10
CA GLN A 31 -17.03 1.66 4.44
C GLN A 31 -17.83 1.23 3.21
N LEU A 32 -17.28 0.30 2.43
CA LEU A 32 -17.88 -0.20 1.20
C LEU A 32 -18.85 -1.38 1.42
N GLY A 33 -19.01 -1.84 2.67
CA GLY A 33 -19.87 -2.98 3.01
C GLY A 33 -19.34 -4.35 2.56
N ILE A 34 -18.04 -4.46 2.32
CA ILE A 34 -17.35 -5.71 1.95
C ILE A 34 -17.00 -6.48 3.23
N CYS A 35 -17.33 -7.77 3.30
CA CYS A 35 -17.16 -8.60 4.50
C CYS A 35 -17.75 -7.93 5.76
N ALA A 36 -18.99 -7.42 5.65
CA ALA A 36 -19.62 -6.54 6.64
C ALA A 36 -19.74 -7.15 8.05
N ASP A 37 -19.69 -8.47 8.18
CA ASP A 37 -19.71 -9.22 9.43
C ASP A 37 -18.40 -9.11 10.22
N ILE A 38 -17.27 -8.90 9.55
CA ILE A 38 -15.93 -8.89 10.18
C ILE A 38 -15.13 -7.60 9.95
N ALA A 39 -15.40 -6.86 8.88
CA ALA A 39 -14.54 -5.76 8.43
C ALA A 39 -14.34 -4.68 9.48
N MET A 40 -15.40 -4.32 10.19
CA MET A 40 -15.33 -3.32 11.25
C MET A 40 -14.44 -3.81 12.41
N SER A 41 -14.66 -5.03 12.91
CA SER A 41 -13.86 -5.59 14.01
C SER A 41 -12.38 -5.72 13.64
N LYS A 42 -12.09 -6.12 12.39
CA LYS A 42 -10.72 -6.18 11.87
C LYS A 42 -10.10 -4.79 11.77
N TYR A 43 -10.86 -3.81 11.28
CA TYR A 43 -10.42 -2.41 11.22
C TYR A 43 -10.06 -1.87 12.61
N GLU A 44 -10.92 -2.05 13.62
CA GLU A 44 -10.63 -1.63 14.99
C GLU A 44 -9.35 -2.27 15.54
N HIS A 45 -9.18 -3.57 15.33
CA HIS A 45 -7.98 -4.27 15.75
C HIS A 45 -6.72 -3.69 15.10
N TRP A 46 -6.67 -3.59 13.77
CA TRP A 46 -5.47 -3.16 13.07
C TRP A 46 -5.20 -1.65 13.22
N SER A 47 -6.24 -0.81 13.29
CA SER A 47 -6.06 0.63 13.52
C SER A 47 -5.57 0.94 14.93
N SER A 48 -5.92 0.13 15.94
CA SER A 48 -5.34 0.26 17.28
C SER A 48 -3.82 0.04 17.29
N LEU A 49 -3.32 -0.74 16.31
CA LEU A 49 -1.91 -1.05 16.10
C LEU A 49 -1.24 -0.19 15.01
N ALA A 50 -2.00 0.68 14.36
CA ALA A 50 -1.53 1.57 13.29
C ALA A 50 -2.50 2.77 13.21
N PRO A 51 -2.38 3.74 14.14
CA PRO A 51 -3.37 4.81 14.27
C PRO A 51 -3.34 5.83 13.13
N LEU A 52 -2.22 5.94 12.40
CA LEU A 52 -2.03 6.88 11.29
C LEU A 52 -1.49 6.15 10.04
N PRO A 53 -2.26 5.22 9.46
CA PRO A 53 -1.74 4.28 8.47
C PRO A 53 -1.30 4.97 7.19
N PHE A 54 -2.04 6.01 6.77
CA PHE A 54 -1.72 6.77 5.56
C PHE A 54 -0.42 7.55 5.74
N GLU A 55 -0.32 8.39 6.79
CA GLU A 55 0.86 9.22 7.05
C GLU A 55 2.13 8.38 7.18
N VAL A 56 2.07 7.27 7.91
CA VAL A 56 3.21 6.37 8.10
C VAL A 56 3.71 5.78 6.78
N VAL A 57 2.80 5.30 5.92
CA VAL A 57 3.20 4.69 4.64
C VAL A 57 3.74 5.75 3.67
N ILE A 58 3.11 6.93 3.60
CA ILE A 58 3.60 8.05 2.78
C ILE A 58 5.00 8.48 3.22
N SER A 59 5.22 8.68 4.52
CA SER A 59 6.54 9.04 5.05
C SER A 59 7.60 7.95 4.83
N ALA A 60 7.20 6.67 4.81
CA ALA A 60 8.12 5.58 4.49
C ALA A 60 8.51 5.52 3.00
N GLY A 61 7.62 5.97 2.12
CA GLY A 61 7.89 6.14 0.69
C GLY A 61 8.83 7.31 0.38
N ASP A 62 8.84 8.35 1.22
CA ASP A 62 9.68 9.53 1.04
C ASP A 62 11.18 9.27 1.34
N ASP A 63 12.06 10.11 0.80
CA ASP A 63 13.52 9.99 0.91
C ASP A 63 14.11 10.65 2.17
N ASP A 64 13.29 11.40 2.93
CA ASP A 64 13.74 12.11 4.12
C ASP A 64 13.90 11.18 5.33
N SER A 65 15.15 10.74 5.56
CA SER A 65 15.53 9.81 6.62
C SER A 65 15.23 10.31 8.03
N ASP A 66 15.21 11.64 8.25
CA ASP A 66 14.98 12.23 9.57
C ASP A 66 13.49 12.17 9.96
N SER A 67 12.59 12.52 9.05
CA SER A 67 11.14 12.40 9.24
C SER A 67 10.70 10.94 9.41
N LYS A 68 11.34 10.03 8.66
CA LYS A 68 11.12 8.57 8.71
C LYS A 68 11.45 7.95 10.07
N SER A 69 12.61 8.29 10.63
CA SER A 69 13.05 7.71 11.91
C SER A 69 12.14 8.13 13.06
N ARG A 70 11.66 9.38 13.07
CA ARG A 70 10.88 9.95 14.17
C ARG A 70 9.45 9.40 14.24
N LEU A 71 8.73 9.33 13.12
CA LEU A 71 7.37 8.79 13.09
C LEU A 71 7.33 7.27 13.36
N VAL A 72 8.34 6.54 12.88
CA VAL A 72 8.50 5.10 13.15
C VAL A 72 8.91 4.86 14.61
N GLN A 73 9.77 5.71 15.19
CA GLN A 73 10.20 5.57 16.59
C GLN A 73 9.08 5.94 17.57
N ASP A 74 8.35 7.02 17.31
CA ASP A 74 7.15 7.40 18.08
C ASP A 74 6.05 6.31 17.96
N SER A 75 5.91 5.69 16.78
CA SER A 75 5.01 4.53 16.58
C SER A 75 5.51 3.26 17.27
N ASN A 76 6.83 3.00 17.29
CA ASN A 76 7.42 1.87 18.00
C ASN A 76 7.20 1.94 19.51
N ASP A 77 7.31 3.14 20.08
CA ASP A 77 7.15 3.38 21.51
C ASP A 77 5.66 3.27 21.95
N LEU A 78 4.73 3.45 21.02
CA LEU A 78 3.28 3.33 21.25
C LEU A 78 2.72 1.91 21.01
N ILE A 79 3.40 1.07 20.22
CA ILE A 79 2.80 -0.13 19.59
C ILE A 79 3.65 -1.39 19.90
N GLY A 80 4.06 -1.50 21.16
CA GLY A 80 4.92 -2.56 21.67
C GLY A 80 4.45 -3.96 21.29
N GLU A 81 5.21 -4.61 20.40
CA GLU A 81 5.72 -5.97 20.60
C GLU A 81 6.84 -6.22 19.58
N GLY A 82 8.08 -6.07 20.05
CA GLY A 82 9.34 -6.29 19.35
C GLY A 82 9.63 -7.74 18.90
N ASN A 83 8.60 -8.58 18.83
CA ASN A 83 8.75 -10.03 18.79
C ASN A 83 8.31 -10.63 17.44
N ILE A 84 8.71 -11.88 17.21
CA ILE A 84 8.33 -12.63 16.01
C ILE A 84 6.81 -12.90 15.92
N GLU A 85 6.10 -12.91 17.05
CA GLU A 85 4.64 -13.08 17.08
C GLU A 85 3.91 -11.92 16.39
N SER A 86 4.40 -10.69 16.57
CA SER A 86 3.90 -9.51 15.86
C SER A 86 4.08 -9.64 14.34
N MET A 87 5.21 -10.18 13.88
CA MET A 87 5.41 -10.47 12.45
C MET A 87 4.46 -11.56 11.97
N LEU A 88 4.33 -12.66 12.70
CA LEU A 88 3.42 -13.76 12.34
C LEU A 88 1.95 -13.30 12.30
N SER A 89 1.55 -12.44 13.23
CA SER A 89 0.21 -11.86 13.29
C SER A 89 -0.10 -11.04 12.03
N VAL A 90 0.81 -10.14 11.61
CA VAL A 90 0.60 -9.36 10.37
C VAL A 90 0.61 -10.23 9.13
N GLU A 91 1.47 -11.25 9.06
CA GLU A 91 1.50 -12.21 7.96
C GLU A 91 0.20 -13.02 7.86
N MET A 92 -0.36 -13.44 9.00
CA MET A 92 -1.67 -14.09 9.05
C MET A 92 -2.79 -13.13 8.64
N GLY A 93 -2.76 -11.89 9.10
CA GLY A 93 -3.72 -10.86 8.70
C GLY A 93 -3.71 -10.60 7.19
N LEU A 94 -2.54 -10.48 6.57
CA LEU A 94 -2.40 -10.27 5.13
C LEU A 94 -2.89 -11.49 4.33
N LYS A 95 -2.59 -12.71 4.81
CA LYS A 95 -3.11 -13.95 4.20
C LYS A 95 -4.62 -14.03 4.28
N GLU A 96 -5.23 -13.61 5.39
CA GLU A 96 -6.68 -13.56 5.54
C GLU A 96 -7.30 -12.53 4.58
N LEU A 97 -6.74 -11.31 4.52
CA LEU A 97 -7.15 -10.24 3.61
C LEU A 97 -7.16 -10.74 2.14
N ALA A 98 -6.07 -11.40 1.73
CA ALA A 98 -5.92 -11.96 0.39
C ALA A 98 -6.85 -13.15 0.14
N SER A 99 -7.02 -14.05 1.12
CA SER A 99 -7.92 -15.20 1.01
C SER A 99 -9.38 -14.78 0.81
N LEU A 100 -9.77 -13.66 1.41
CA LEU A 100 -11.12 -13.09 1.29
C LEU A 100 -11.27 -12.16 0.09
N LYS A 101 -10.19 -11.93 -0.67
CA LYS A 101 -10.17 -11.05 -1.86
C LYS A 101 -10.70 -9.65 -1.59
N VAL A 102 -10.33 -9.11 -0.42
CA VAL A 102 -10.82 -7.81 0.03
C VAL A 102 -10.33 -6.71 -0.91
N GLU A 103 -9.05 -6.75 -1.30
CA GLU A 103 -8.44 -5.78 -2.22
C GLU A 103 -9.12 -5.77 -3.58
N GLU A 104 -9.36 -6.95 -4.18
CA GLU A 104 -10.03 -7.05 -5.48
C GLU A 104 -11.49 -6.58 -5.41
N SER A 105 -12.16 -6.84 -4.28
CA SER A 105 -13.53 -6.38 -4.05
C SER A 105 -13.60 -4.86 -3.92
N ILE A 106 -12.62 -4.24 -3.27
CA ILE A 106 -12.49 -2.77 -3.14
C ILE A 106 -12.19 -2.15 -4.52
N ALA A 107 -11.22 -2.70 -5.26
CA ALA A 107 -10.90 -2.24 -6.61
C ALA A 107 -12.12 -2.32 -7.55
N HIS A 108 -12.88 -3.41 -7.45
CA HIS A 108 -14.15 -3.54 -8.17
C HIS A 108 -15.17 -2.47 -7.72
N ALA A 109 -15.32 -2.21 -6.42
CA ALA A 109 -16.21 -1.18 -5.90
C ALA A 109 -15.84 0.22 -6.41
N PHE A 110 -14.56 0.60 -6.41
CA PHE A 110 -14.09 1.86 -6.99
C PHE A 110 -14.41 1.95 -8.49
N SER A 111 -14.18 0.88 -9.26
CA SER A 111 -14.55 0.85 -10.68
C SER A 111 -16.06 1.02 -10.91
N GLN A 112 -16.89 0.51 -9.99
CA GLN A 112 -18.34 0.65 -10.05
C GLN A 112 -18.80 2.03 -9.62
N GLN A 113 -18.04 2.79 -8.84
CA GLN A 113 -18.35 4.19 -8.52
C GLN A 113 -18.01 5.15 -9.67
N ARG A 114 -17.07 4.76 -10.56
CA ARG A 114 -16.79 5.50 -11.80
C ARG A 114 -17.92 5.44 -12.83
N ARG A 115 -18.70 4.34 -12.88
CA ARG A 115 -19.77 4.13 -13.89
C ARG A 115 -21.04 5.00 -13.73
N PRO A 116 -21.60 5.24 -12.52
CA PRO A 116 -22.81 6.05 -12.31
C PRO A 116 -22.60 7.52 -12.66
N ASN A 117 -21.37 8.03 -12.50
CA ASN A 117 -21.00 9.39 -12.85
C ASN A 117 -20.96 9.62 -14.37
N SER A 118 -20.73 8.55 -15.16
CA SER A 118 -20.83 8.59 -16.63
C SER A 118 -22.29 8.73 -17.11
N SER A 119 -23.25 8.09 -16.44
CA SER A 119 -24.67 8.17 -16.83
C SER A 119 -25.35 9.51 -16.51
N ARG A 120 -24.82 10.32 -15.57
CA ARG A 120 -25.39 11.63 -15.23
C ARG A 120 -24.99 12.75 -16.21
N LEU A 121 -23.91 12.59 -16.96
CA LEU A 121 -23.48 13.54 -17.99
C LEU A 121 -24.23 13.35 -19.33
N SER A 122 -25.09 12.32 -19.46
CA SER A 122 -25.80 12.00 -20.70
C SER A 122 -27.18 12.67 -20.85
N ILE A 123 -27.63 13.46 -19.86
CA ILE A 123 -28.91 14.18 -19.92
C ILE A 123 -28.72 15.66 -19.53
N SER A 124 -27.84 16.36 -20.25
CA SER A 124 -28.00 17.80 -20.43
C SER A 124 -27.30 18.25 -21.71
N ASP A 125 -28.13 18.77 -22.60
CA ASP A 125 -27.84 19.77 -23.63
C ASP A 125 -27.42 19.34 -25.04
N PHE A 126 -28.47 19.33 -25.86
CA PHE A 126 -28.53 19.71 -27.27
C PHE A 126 -27.37 20.60 -27.78
N LYS A 127 -26.78 20.14 -28.89
CA LYS A 127 -26.09 20.88 -29.98
C LYS A 127 -24.66 21.39 -29.76
N SER A 128 -23.68 20.67 -30.32
CA SER A 128 -22.74 21.16 -31.36
C SER A 128 -21.82 20.01 -31.83
N PRO A 129 -21.65 19.74 -33.14
CA PRO A 129 -20.64 18.81 -33.63
C PRO A 129 -19.39 19.57 -34.09
N GLY A 130 -18.28 19.44 -33.36
CA GLY A 130 -17.00 19.98 -33.80
C GLY A 130 -15.90 19.90 -32.74
N ASP A 131 -14.97 18.98 -32.94
CA ASP A 131 -13.61 18.92 -32.40
C ASP A 131 -13.39 18.87 -30.89
N ALA A 132 -12.99 17.69 -30.38
CA ALA A 132 -11.64 17.46 -29.82
C ALA A 132 -11.62 16.15 -29.01
N LYS A 133 -10.60 15.32 -29.31
CA LYS A 133 -10.16 14.10 -28.60
C LYS A 133 -10.78 13.87 -27.22
N TYR A 134 -11.66 12.87 -27.14
CA TYR A 134 -12.00 12.18 -25.89
C TYR A 134 -10.79 11.40 -25.39
N THR A 135 -9.83 12.09 -24.77
CA THR A 135 -8.98 11.50 -23.75
C THR A 135 -9.62 11.87 -22.42
N GLU A 136 -10.75 11.22 -22.12
CA GLU A 136 -11.45 11.38 -20.84
C GLU A 136 -10.59 10.67 -19.78
N ALA A 137 -9.60 11.41 -19.26
CA ALA A 137 -8.94 11.02 -18.03
C ALA A 137 -10.01 11.03 -16.95
N PHE A 138 -10.55 9.86 -16.63
CA PHE A 138 -11.52 9.71 -15.55
C PHE A 138 -10.88 10.27 -14.27
N GLU A 139 -11.51 11.30 -13.69
CA GLU A 139 -11.14 11.82 -12.39
C GLU A 139 -11.40 10.73 -11.34
N LEU A 140 -10.35 10.36 -10.61
CA LEU A 140 -10.42 9.39 -9.52
C LEU A 140 -11.23 9.98 -8.36
N SER A 141 -11.95 9.14 -7.60
CA SER A 141 -12.52 9.61 -6.34
C SER A 141 -11.41 9.98 -5.36
N THR A 142 -11.72 10.73 -4.30
CA THR A 142 -10.74 11.05 -3.27
C THR A 142 -10.16 9.77 -2.64
N GLU A 143 -11.01 8.79 -2.36
CA GLU A 143 -10.63 7.50 -1.79
C GLU A 143 -9.76 6.68 -2.74
N GLU A 144 -10.12 6.63 -4.03
CA GLU A 144 -9.33 5.94 -5.06
C GLU A 144 -7.98 6.64 -5.27
N SER A 145 -7.95 7.97 -5.24
CA SER A 145 -6.70 8.76 -5.33
C SER A 145 -5.78 8.51 -4.13
N GLU A 146 -6.32 8.50 -2.92
CA GLU A 146 -5.56 8.15 -1.72
C GLU A 146 -5.06 6.71 -1.77
N ASP A 147 -5.84 5.78 -2.34
CA ASP A 147 -5.42 4.38 -2.50
C ASP A 147 -4.23 4.26 -3.45
N VAL A 148 -4.25 5.01 -4.55
CA VAL A 148 -3.11 5.10 -5.46
C VAL A 148 -1.87 5.63 -4.73
N LEU A 149 -1.95 6.78 -4.06
CA LEU A 149 -0.81 7.35 -3.32
C LEU A 149 -0.26 6.39 -2.26
N PHE A 150 -1.15 5.70 -1.55
CA PHE A 150 -0.77 4.72 -0.55
C PHE A 150 0.01 3.55 -1.16
N LYS A 151 -0.45 3.03 -2.30
CA LYS A 151 0.23 1.95 -3.04
C LYS A 151 1.54 2.42 -3.68
N GLU A 152 1.61 3.64 -4.21
CA GLU A 152 2.86 4.22 -4.72
C GLU A 152 3.93 4.31 -3.63
N ALA A 153 3.56 4.81 -2.46
CA ALA A 153 4.48 4.90 -1.32
C ALA A 153 4.93 3.51 -0.84
N TRP A 154 4.03 2.52 -0.82
CA TRP A 154 4.37 1.12 -0.57
C TRP A 154 5.42 0.59 -1.56
N LEU A 155 5.16 0.75 -2.86
CA LEU A 155 6.06 0.31 -3.92
C LEU A 155 7.42 1.01 -3.81
N THR A 156 7.42 2.32 -3.57
CA THR A 156 8.63 3.12 -3.39
C THR A 156 9.47 2.60 -2.22
N TYR A 157 8.84 2.32 -1.07
CA TYR A 157 9.51 1.75 0.10
C TYR A 157 10.18 0.40 -0.22
N PHE A 158 9.40 -0.55 -0.77
CA PHE A 158 9.89 -1.91 -1.01
C PHE A 158 10.99 -1.95 -2.08
N TRP A 159 10.85 -1.17 -3.16
CA TRP A 159 11.89 -1.09 -4.18
C TRP A 159 13.17 -0.40 -3.68
N ARG A 160 13.05 0.64 -2.84
CA ARG A 160 14.21 1.27 -2.17
C ARG A 160 14.94 0.27 -1.27
N ARG A 161 14.19 -0.52 -0.51
CA ARG A 161 14.75 -1.54 0.39
C ARG A 161 15.41 -2.67 -0.40
N ALA A 162 14.78 -3.12 -1.49
CA ALA A 162 15.33 -4.12 -2.40
C ALA A 162 16.65 -3.66 -3.01
N LEU A 163 16.71 -2.40 -3.46
CA LEU A 163 17.94 -1.80 -3.98
C LEU A 163 19.06 -1.75 -2.93
N THR A 164 18.74 -1.33 -1.71
CA THR A 164 19.70 -1.26 -0.58
C THR A 164 20.30 -2.63 -0.24
N LEU A 165 19.47 -3.68 -0.23
CA LEU A 165 19.90 -5.05 0.06
C LEU A 165 20.40 -5.82 -1.17
N GLY A 166 20.42 -5.17 -2.34
CA GLY A 166 20.94 -5.75 -3.56
C GLY A 166 20.06 -6.84 -4.19
N ILE A 167 18.77 -6.85 -3.89
CA ILE A 167 17.77 -7.76 -4.46
C ILE A 167 17.28 -7.16 -5.78
N GLU A 168 17.42 -7.90 -6.88
CA GLU A 168 17.00 -7.46 -8.22
C GLU A 168 17.50 -6.05 -8.57
N LYS A 169 18.79 -5.77 -8.33
CA LYS A 169 19.38 -4.40 -8.33
C LYS A 169 18.95 -3.53 -9.52
N ASP A 170 19.01 -4.07 -10.73
CA ASP A 170 18.71 -3.30 -11.94
C ASP A 170 17.21 -2.96 -12.02
N ILE A 171 16.34 -3.94 -11.73
CA ILE A 171 14.88 -3.77 -11.68
C ILE A 171 14.51 -2.82 -10.54
N ALA A 172 15.06 -3.02 -9.34
CA ALA A 172 14.78 -2.19 -8.18
C ALA A 172 15.18 -0.73 -8.40
N LYS A 173 16.31 -0.49 -9.08
CA LYS A 173 16.74 0.85 -9.45
C LYS A 173 15.79 1.50 -10.44
N GLU A 174 15.40 0.79 -11.51
CA GLU A 174 14.46 1.29 -12.52
C GLU A 174 13.10 1.61 -11.89
N ARG A 175 12.55 0.69 -11.10
CA ARG A 175 11.25 0.87 -10.43
C ARG A 175 11.28 1.99 -9.41
N LEU A 176 12.33 2.09 -8.60
CA LEU A 176 12.46 3.19 -7.66
C LEU A 176 12.48 4.55 -8.37
N GLN A 177 13.21 4.67 -9.49
CA GLN A 177 13.22 5.90 -10.28
C GLN A 177 11.86 6.22 -10.88
N PHE A 178 11.13 5.21 -11.35
CA PHE A 178 9.77 5.36 -11.87
C PHE A 178 8.81 5.92 -10.81
N TRP A 179 8.71 5.28 -9.64
CA TRP A 179 7.77 5.69 -8.59
C TRP A 179 8.10 7.05 -7.97
N ILE A 180 9.39 7.39 -7.79
CA ILE A 180 9.82 8.74 -7.36
C ILE A 180 9.46 9.81 -8.40
N GLY A 181 9.45 9.44 -9.69
CA GLY A 181 9.03 10.34 -10.76
C GLY A 181 7.52 10.61 -10.74
N GLN A 182 6.73 9.59 -10.40
CA GLN A 182 5.26 9.63 -10.44
C GLN A 182 4.65 10.37 -9.24
N SER A 183 5.25 10.23 -8.05
CA SER A 183 4.76 10.86 -6.80
C SER A 183 4.74 12.39 -6.78
N ARG A 184 5.15 13.06 -7.88
CA ARG A 184 5.18 14.52 -8.04
C ARG A 184 3.88 15.12 -8.60
N HIS A 185 2.93 14.28 -8.99
CA HIS A 185 1.69 14.71 -9.65
C HIS A 185 0.46 14.14 -8.96
N SER A 186 -0.70 14.79 -9.17
CA SER A 186 -1.97 14.27 -8.67
C SER A 186 -2.30 12.96 -9.41
N PRO A 187 -2.70 11.89 -8.68
CA PRO A 187 -3.03 10.61 -9.30
C PRO A 187 -4.13 10.75 -10.35
N ALA A 188 -3.90 10.09 -11.48
CA ALA A 188 -4.82 9.95 -12.58
C ALA A 188 -5.21 8.48 -12.77
N SER A 189 -6.23 8.23 -13.59
CA SER A 189 -6.76 6.87 -13.81
C SER A 189 -5.76 5.86 -14.37
N HIS A 190 -4.68 6.29 -15.02
CA HIS A 190 -3.61 5.39 -15.45
C HIS A 190 -2.71 4.96 -14.28
N ASP A 191 -2.45 5.86 -13.33
CA ASP A 191 -1.66 5.57 -12.13
C ASP A 191 -2.31 4.44 -11.30
N ALA A 192 -3.64 4.38 -11.26
CA ALA A 192 -4.38 3.28 -10.63
C ALA A 192 -4.07 1.90 -11.24
N VAL A 193 -3.86 1.84 -12.56
CA VAL A 193 -3.47 0.60 -13.24
C VAL A 193 -1.99 0.30 -13.00
N ASP A 194 -1.15 1.33 -13.03
CA ASP A 194 0.29 1.19 -12.83
C ASP A 194 0.60 0.65 -11.43
N VAL A 195 -0.05 1.17 -10.37
CA VAL A 195 0.18 0.69 -9.00
C VAL A 195 -0.22 -0.77 -8.81
N ASP A 196 -1.35 -1.19 -9.39
CA ASP A 196 -1.80 -2.58 -9.33
C ASP A 196 -0.82 -3.51 -10.07
N GLN A 197 -0.31 -3.06 -11.22
CA GLN A 197 0.72 -3.76 -11.98
C GLN A 197 2.05 -3.85 -11.20
N GLY A 198 2.45 -2.76 -10.53
CA GLY A 198 3.63 -2.71 -9.68
C GLY A 198 3.54 -3.69 -8.50
N LEU A 199 2.38 -3.77 -7.85
CA LEU A 199 2.14 -4.72 -6.76
C LEU A 199 2.15 -6.16 -7.25
N MET A 200 1.62 -6.44 -8.45
CA MET A 200 1.72 -7.75 -9.06
C MET A 200 3.17 -8.14 -9.38
N GLU A 201 3.98 -7.21 -9.89
CA GLU A 201 5.40 -7.43 -10.16
C GLU A 201 6.19 -7.73 -8.88
N LEU A 202 5.98 -6.93 -7.83
CA LEU A 202 6.60 -7.11 -6.52
C LEU A 202 6.30 -8.50 -5.95
N ARG A 203 5.03 -8.93 -6.00
CA ARG A 203 4.59 -10.27 -5.61
C ARG A 203 5.20 -11.37 -6.47
N LYS A 204 5.21 -11.19 -7.81
CA LYS A 204 5.75 -12.16 -8.77
C LYS A 204 7.24 -12.41 -8.57
N LEU A 205 8.00 -11.38 -8.22
CA LEU A 205 9.44 -11.46 -7.95
C LEU A 205 9.74 -11.91 -6.50
N GLY A 206 8.71 -12.06 -5.66
CA GLY A 206 8.85 -12.46 -4.26
C GLY A 206 9.70 -11.49 -3.46
N VAL A 207 9.66 -10.19 -3.79
CA VAL A 207 10.57 -9.18 -3.23
C VAL A 207 10.46 -9.12 -1.70
N GLU A 208 9.25 -9.07 -1.16
CA GLU A 208 8.97 -9.10 0.28
C GLU A 208 9.61 -10.31 0.98
N HIS A 209 9.40 -11.51 0.44
CA HIS A 209 9.97 -12.72 1.02
C HIS A 209 11.50 -12.70 1.01
N ARG A 210 12.10 -12.25 -0.10
CA ARG A 210 13.57 -12.15 -0.21
C ARG A 210 14.16 -11.07 0.69
N LEU A 211 13.43 -9.96 0.90
CA LEU A 211 13.79 -8.92 1.85
C LEU A 211 13.80 -9.44 3.28
N TRP A 212 12.79 -10.25 3.64
CA TRP A 212 12.75 -10.94 4.92
C TRP A 212 13.95 -11.87 5.08
N GLU A 213 14.22 -12.75 4.12
CA GLU A 213 15.38 -13.66 4.18
C GLU A 213 16.72 -12.92 4.29
N ALA A 214 16.88 -11.81 3.55
CA ALA A 214 18.08 -10.99 3.58
C ALA A 214 18.26 -10.30 4.95
N SER A 215 17.19 -9.78 5.55
CA SER A 215 17.20 -9.16 6.88
C SER A 215 17.67 -10.13 7.97
N ARG A 216 17.25 -11.40 7.87
CA ARG A 216 17.66 -12.44 8.82
C ARG A 216 19.15 -12.81 8.69
N LYS A 217 19.69 -12.79 7.47
CA LYS A 217 21.11 -13.06 7.20
C LYS A 217 22.04 -11.91 7.59
N GLU A 218 21.58 -10.65 7.48
CA GLU A 218 22.36 -9.45 7.85
C GLU A 218 22.69 -9.41 9.35
N SER A 219 22.00 -10.21 10.18
CA SER A 219 22.16 -10.24 11.64
C SER A 219 23.07 -11.36 12.16
N ASP A 220 23.56 -12.24 11.27
CA ASP A 220 24.47 -13.35 11.61
C ASP A 220 25.97 -12.97 11.44
N PHE A 221 26.26 -11.70 11.13
CA PHE A 221 27.60 -11.10 11.01
C PHE A 221 27.78 -9.95 11.99
#